data_AF-A0A7J8ZYP4-F1
#
_entry.id   AF-A0A7J8ZYP4-F1
#
_cell.length_a   1.000
_cell.length_b   1.000
_cell.length_c   1.000
_cell.angle_alpha   90.00
_cell.angle_beta   90.00
_cell.angle_gamma   90.00
#
_symmetry.space_group_name_H-M   'P 1'
#
loop_
_entity.id
_entity.type
_entity.pdbx_description
1 polymer ?
#
loop_
_entity_poly.entity_id
_entity_poly.type
_entity_poly.pdbx_seq_one_letter_code
_entity_poly.pdbx_strand_id
1 'polypeptide(L)'
;MVSQTIDVLKNELPLVQELVVLPEDVVTGLVLVDIINGFCTVGAGNLAPREPNTQISRTISESVRLARLFCDKKLPVMAFLDSHHPDKPEDPYPPHCIQGTDESNLVP
;
A
#
# COMPACT_ATOMS: atom_id res chain seq x y z
N MET A 1 -0.85 -15.85 -23.66
CA MET A 1 0.46 -15.41 -24.19
C MET A 1 1.03 -14.48 -23.14
N VAL A 2 2.16 -14.82 -22.49
CA VAL A 2 2.83 -13.85 -21.62
C VAL A 2 3.30 -12.72 -22.54
N SER A 3 2.93 -11.49 -22.24
CA SER A 3 3.27 -10.33 -23.07
C SER A 3 4.80 -10.17 -23.10
N GLN A 4 5.39 -9.98 -24.29
CA GLN A 4 6.84 -9.69 -24.43
C GLN A 4 7.30 -8.56 -23.49
N THR A 5 6.42 -7.61 -23.18
CA THR A 5 6.68 -6.52 -22.22
C THR A 5 6.95 -7.04 -20.81
N ILE A 6 6.18 -8.03 -20.33
CA ILE A 6 6.36 -8.62 -19.00
C ILE A 6 7.71 -9.34 -18.91
N ASP A 7 8.11 -10.05 -19.96
CA ASP A 7 9.39 -10.76 -19.98
C ASP A 7 10.56 -9.79 -19.92
N VAL A 8 10.46 -8.66 -20.64
CA VAL A 8 11.44 -7.57 -20.52
C VAL A 8 11.46 -7.00 -19.10
N LEU A 9 10.30 -6.70 -18.51
CA LEU A 9 10.23 -6.15 -17.15
C LEU A 9 10.82 -7.11 -16.09
N LYS A 10 10.61 -8.42 -16.22
CA LYS A 10 11.20 -9.42 -15.29
C LYS A 10 12.72 -9.53 -15.39
N ASN A 11 13.30 -9.23 -16.55
CA ASN A 11 14.75 -9.21 -16.71
C ASN A 11 15.38 -7.97 -16.07
N GLU A 12 14.66 -6.85 -16.05
CA GLU A 12 15.17 -5.56 -15.55
C GLU A 12 14.76 -5.27 -14.09
N LEU A 13 13.66 -5.85 -13.61
CA LEU A 13 13.06 -5.56 -12.30
C LEU A 13 12.70 -6.85 -11.56
N PRO A 14 12.76 -6.85 -10.20
CA PRO A 14 12.26 -7.94 -9.38
C PRO A 14 10.72 -7.97 -9.38
N LEU A 15 10.14 -8.39 -10.51
CA LEU A 15 8.70 -8.40 -10.75
C LEU A 15 8.09 -9.76 -10.41
N VAL A 16 7.28 -9.80 -9.35
CA VAL A 16 6.40 -10.92 -9.04
C VAL A 16 5.04 -10.67 -9.71
N GLN A 17 4.45 -11.72 -10.27
CA GLN A 17 3.12 -11.65 -10.87
C GLN A 17 2.14 -12.50 -10.09
N GLU A 18 0.97 -11.93 -9.84
CA GLU A 18 -0.16 -12.62 -9.24
C GLU A 18 -1.40 -12.47 -10.12
N LEU A 19 -2.29 -13.45 -10.05
CA LEU A 19 -3.57 -13.42 -10.74
C LEU A 19 -4.60 -12.73 -9.86
N VAL A 20 -5.24 -11.69 -10.39
CA VAL A 20 -6.40 -11.06 -9.76
C VAL A 20 -7.63 -11.35 -10.62
N VAL A 21 -8.66 -11.94 -10.01
CA VAL A 21 -9.95 -12.20 -10.66
C VAL A 21 -10.90 -11.06 -10.28
N LEU A 22 -11.28 -10.25 -11.25
CA LEU A 22 -12.27 -9.19 -11.08
C LEU A 22 -13.63 -9.66 -11.61
N PRO A 23 -14.75 -9.30 -10.96
CA PRO A 23 -16.07 -9.58 -11.50
C PRO A 23 -16.28 -8.86 -12.85
N GLU A 24 -16.84 -9.56 -13.84
CA GLU A 24 -17.03 -9.02 -15.20
C GLU A 24 -18.00 -7.83 -15.25
N ASP A 25 -18.94 -7.76 -14.32
CA ASP A 25 -20.00 -6.75 -14.22
C ASP A 25 -19.62 -5.56 -13.33
N VAL A 26 -18.42 -5.55 -12.75
CA VAL A 26 -17.95 -4.48 -11.86
C VAL A 26 -16.95 -3.58 -12.58
N VAL A 27 -17.33 -2.31 -12.77
CA VAL A 27 -16.48 -1.28 -13.41
C VAL A 27 -15.76 -0.36 -12.42
N THR A 28 -16.00 -0.52 -11.12
CA THR A 28 -15.48 0.36 -10.08
C THR A 28 -14.82 -0.45 -8.96
N GLY A 29 -13.58 -0.10 -8.63
CA GLY A 29 -12.84 -0.61 -7.48
C GLY A 29 -12.27 0.52 -6.62
N LEU A 30 -11.82 0.18 -5.42
CA LEU A 30 -11.12 1.09 -4.52
C LEU A 30 -9.64 0.72 -4.47
N VAL A 31 -8.78 1.72 -4.62
CA VAL A 31 -7.33 1.58 -4.39
C VAL A 31 -6.96 2.42 -3.17
N LEU A 32 -6.39 1.75 -2.16
CA LEU A 32 -5.76 2.39 -1.01
C LEU A 32 -4.26 2.45 -1.25
N VAL A 33 -3.65 3.60 -1.03
CA VAL A 33 -2.21 3.80 -1.28
C VAL A 33 -1.57 4.23 0.03
N ASP A 34 -0.67 3.37 0.53
CA ASP A 34 0.27 3.67 1.61
C ASP A 34 -0.37 4.19 2.90
N ILE A 35 -1.55 3.66 3.24
CA ILE A 35 -2.20 3.88 4.54
C ILE A 35 -1.58 2.92 5.58
N ILE A 36 -0.26 3.05 5.76
CA ILE A 36 0.58 2.19 6.59
C ILE A 36 1.12 2.92 7.81
N ASN A 37 1.54 2.16 8.84
CA ASN A 37 2.00 2.73 10.10
C ASN A 37 3.19 3.69 9.92
N GLY A 38 4.14 3.33 9.06
CA GLY A 38 5.34 4.11 8.78
C GLY A 38 5.08 5.53 8.25
N PHE A 39 3.86 5.83 7.80
CA PHE A 39 3.45 7.16 7.35
C PHE A 39 2.30 7.77 8.16
N CYS A 40 1.49 6.96 8.82
CA CYS A 40 0.23 7.41 9.39
C CYS A 40 0.15 7.32 10.92
N THR A 41 0.97 6.49 11.56
CA THR A 41 0.87 6.23 13.01
C THR A 41 1.93 7.03 13.77
N VAL A 42 1.50 7.79 14.77
CA VAL A 42 2.41 8.70 15.50
C VAL A 42 3.59 7.92 16.11
N GLY A 43 4.80 8.31 15.74
CA GLY A 43 6.04 7.72 16.24
C GLY A 43 6.31 6.29 15.78
N ALA A 44 5.57 5.75 14.80
CA ALA A 44 5.73 4.37 14.37
C ALA A 44 6.96 4.12 13.50
N GLY A 45 7.60 5.16 12.96
CA GLY A 45 8.76 5.04 12.09
C GLY A 45 9.38 6.39 11.77
N ASN A 46 10.47 6.38 11.00
CA ASN A 46 11.24 7.59 10.70
C ASN A 46 10.46 8.63 9.87
N LEU A 47 9.53 8.17 9.03
CA LEU A 47 8.67 9.02 8.19
C LEU A 47 7.25 9.18 8.74
N ALA A 48 6.98 8.61 9.92
CA ALA A 48 5.69 8.70 10.55
C ALA A 48 5.53 10.07 11.24
N PRO A 49 4.30 10.55 11.46
CA PRO A 49 4.09 11.81 12.14
C PRO A 49 4.69 11.77 13.55
N ARG A 50 5.35 12.86 13.97
CA ARG A 50 5.94 12.96 15.31
C ARG A 50 4.91 13.28 16.40
N GLU A 51 3.78 13.84 15.99
CA GLU A 51 2.67 14.25 16.84
C GLU A 51 1.34 14.05 16.09
N PRO A 52 0.18 14.06 16.77
CA PRO A 52 -1.11 13.88 16.13
C PRO A 52 -1.34 14.88 14.97
N ASN A 53 -1.72 14.36 13.80
CA ASN A 53 -1.98 15.17 12.61
C ASN A 53 -3.43 14.96 12.13
N THR A 54 -4.23 16.03 12.15
CA THR A 54 -5.65 15.97 11.82
C THR A 54 -5.93 15.61 10.37
N GLN A 55 -5.04 15.96 9.45
CA GLN A 55 -5.17 15.59 8.04
C GLN A 55 -4.99 14.08 7.87
N ILE A 56 -3.96 13.50 8.49
CA ILE A 56 -3.71 12.05 8.48
C ILE A 56 -4.88 11.31 9.11
N SER A 57 -5.32 11.71 10.31
CA SER A 57 -6.46 11.07 10.98
C SER A 57 -7.74 11.13 10.15
N ARG A 58 -7.98 12.25 9.46
CA ARG A 58 -9.12 12.38 8.54
C ARG A 58 -8.99 11.45 7.34
N THR A 59 -7.82 11.38 6.71
CA THR A 59 -7.55 10.44 5.61
C THR A 59 -7.83 9.01 6.05
N ILE A 60 -7.31 8.58 7.20
CA ILE A 60 -7.56 7.22 7.73
C ILE A 60 -9.07 6.99 7.90
N SER A 61 -9.80 7.92 8.53
CA SER A 61 -11.24 7.78 8.75
C SER A 61 -12.05 7.66 7.46
N GLU A 62 -11.73 8.44 6.43
CA GLU A 62 -12.40 8.39 5.14
C GLU A 62 -12.04 7.11 4.36
N SER A 63 -10.77 6.69 4.41
CA SER A 63 -10.32 5.42 3.85
C SER A 63 -11.05 4.23 4.47
N VAL A 64 -11.20 4.19 5.80
CA VAL A 64 -11.96 3.16 6.51
C VAL A 64 -13.43 3.18 6.09
N ARG A 65 -14.05 4.36 6.00
CA ARG A 65 -15.45 4.52 5.58
C ARG A 65 -15.67 3.98 4.16
N LEU A 66 -14.78 4.33 3.22
CA LEU A 66 -14.86 3.86 1.84
C LEU A 66 -14.57 2.37 1.74
N ALA A 67 -13.53 1.87 2.40
CA ALA A 67 -13.19 0.45 2.40
C ALA A 67 -14.36 -0.41 2.91
N ARG A 68 -14.99 -0.02 4.02
CA ARG A 68 -16.19 -0.71 4.54
C ARG A 68 -17.33 -0.70 3.53
N LEU A 69 -17.63 0.45 2.92
CA LEU A 69 -18.68 0.56 1.91
C LEU A 69 -18.44 -0.38 0.70
N PHE A 70 -17.19 -0.49 0.25
CA PHE A 70 -16.82 -1.38 -0.86
C PHE A 70 -16.92 -2.84 -0.43
N CYS A 71 -16.40 -3.20 0.75
CA CYS A 71 -16.49 -4.55 1.30
C CYS A 71 -17.96 -4.99 1.51
N ASP A 72 -18.80 -4.14 2.08
CA ASP A 72 -20.23 -4.41 2.29
C ASP A 72 -20.96 -4.67 0.97
N LYS A 73 -20.57 -3.96 -0.09
CA LYS A 73 -21.09 -4.14 -1.45
C LYS A 73 -20.39 -5.25 -2.24
N LYS A 74 -19.40 -5.93 -1.65
CA LYS A 74 -18.56 -6.94 -2.29
C LYS A 74 -17.87 -6.42 -3.56
N LEU A 75 -17.49 -5.14 -3.55
CA LEU A 75 -16.73 -4.52 -4.63
C LEU A 75 -15.22 -4.72 -4.40
N PRO A 76 -14.40 -4.78 -5.47
CA PRO A 76 -12.96 -4.96 -5.35
C PRO A 76 -12.27 -3.84 -4.56
N VAL A 77 -11.35 -4.25 -3.69
CA VAL A 77 -10.46 -3.36 -2.95
C VAL A 77 -9.02 -3.86 -3.14
N MET A 78 -8.11 -2.95 -3.50
CA MET A 78 -6.69 -3.21 -3.61
C MET A 78 -5.93 -2.22 -2.74
N ALA A 79 -4.84 -2.67 -2.12
CA ALA A 79 -3.95 -1.80 -1.34
C ALA A 79 -2.52 -1.91 -1.87
N PHE A 80 -1.87 -0.76 -2.05
CA PHE A 80 -0.42 -0.68 -2.17
C PHE A 80 0.14 -0.35 -0.78
N LEU A 81 1.17 -1.10 -0.38
CA LEU A 81 1.90 -0.91 0.85
C LEU A 81 3.35 -0.65 0.47
N ASP A 82 3.81 0.57 0.67
CA ASP A 82 5.23 0.86 0.56
C ASP A 82 6.03 -0.05 1.49
N SER A 83 7.07 -0.68 0.96
CA SER A 83 7.82 -1.74 1.64
C SER A 83 9.21 -1.89 1.07
N HIS A 84 10.23 -1.69 1.91
CA HIS A 84 11.62 -1.74 1.48
C HIS A 84 12.35 -3.00 1.95
N HIS A 85 13.28 -3.46 1.12
CA HIS A 85 14.26 -4.43 1.55
C HIS A 85 15.33 -3.74 2.41
N PRO A 86 15.73 -4.29 3.57
CA PRO A 86 16.68 -3.64 4.48
C PRO A 86 18.01 -3.27 3.80
N ASP A 87 18.49 -4.13 2.89
CA ASP A 87 19.75 -3.93 2.17
C ASP A 87 19.65 -3.03 0.92
N LYS A 88 18.50 -2.41 0.66
CA LYS A 88 18.30 -1.52 -0.50
C LYS A 88 17.80 -0.14 -0.02
N PRO A 89 18.72 0.74 0.43
CA PRO A 89 18.36 2.06 0.90
C PRO A 89 17.79 2.92 -0.25
N GLU A 90 16.88 3.82 0.10
CA GLU A 90 16.29 4.79 -0.83
C GLU A 90 16.72 6.20 -0.42
N ASP A 91 17.88 6.65 -0.90
CA ASP A 91 18.34 8.01 -0.61
C ASP A 91 17.45 9.06 -1.31
N PRO A 92 17.11 10.18 -0.63
CA PRO A 92 17.66 10.66 0.65
C PRO A 92 16.85 10.25 1.89
N TYR A 93 15.89 9.33 1.76
CA TYR A 93 15.02 8.96 2.86
C TYR A 93 15.75 8.06 3.87
N PRO A 94 15.48 8.23 5.18
CA PRO A 94 15.99 7.28 6.17
C PRO A 94 15.37 5.89 5.93
N PRO A 95 15.93 4.81 6.51
CA PRO A 95 15.27 3.51 6.50
C PRO A 95 13.85 3.63 7.03
N HIS A 96 12.87 3.12 6.29
CA HIS A 96 11.46 3.21 6.62
C HIS A 96 10.71 2.04 6.00
N CYS A 97 9.55 1.70 6.56
CA CYS A 97 8.63 0.72 5.99
C CYS A 97 9.32 -0.60 5.61
N ILE A 98 10.26 -1.07 6.44
CA ILE A 98 11.04 -2.27 6.12
C ILE A 98 10.13 -3.49 6.10
N GLN A 99 10.23 -4.31 5.06
CA GLN A 99 9.39 -5.48 4.89
C GLN A 99 9.41 -6.39 6.12
N GLY A 100 8.23 -6.75 6.63
CA GLY A 100 8.07 -7.62 7.80
C GLY A 100 8.14 -6.88 9.14
N THR A 101 8.30 -5.55 9.14
CA THR A 101 8.15 -4.71 10.33
C THR A 101 6.74 -4.12 10.43
N ASP A 102 6.36 -3.68 11.63
CA ASP A 102 5.08 -3.01 11.85
C ASP A 102 4.91 -1.73 11.03
N GLU A 103 6.00 -1.03 10.68
CA GLU A 103 5.97 0.16 9.81
C GLU A 103 5.33 -0.13 8.46
N SER A 104 5.60 -1.30 7.88
CA SER A 104 5.12 -1.73 6.56
C SER A 104 3.67 -2.23 6.56
N ASN A 105 3.08 -2.44 7.74
CA ASN A 105 1.70 -2.91 7.87
C ASN A 105 0.71 -1.75 7.72
N LEU A 106 -0.50 -2.06 7.24
CA LEU A 106 -1.64 -1.14 7.31
C LEU A 106 -1.84 -0.62 8.73
N VAL A 107 -2.34 0.61 8.83
CA VAL A 107 -2.82 1.13 10.12
C VAL A 107 -3.92 0.21 10.70
N PRO A 108 -4.00 0.06 12.03
CA PRO A 108 -4.96 -0.83 12.69
C PRO A 108 -6.42 -0.37 12.57
#